data_AF-A0AAP2CI09-F1
#
_entry.id   AF-A0AAP2CI09-F1
#
_cell.length_a   1.000
_cell.length_b   1.000
_cell.length_c   1.000
_cell.angle_alpha   90.00
_cell.angle_beta   90.00
_cell.angle_gamma   90.00
#
_symmetry.space_group_name_H-M   'P 1'
#
loop_
_entity.id
_entity.type
_entity.pdbx_description
1 polymer ?
#
loop_
_entity_poly.entity_id
_entity_poly.type
_entity_poly.pdbx_seq_one_letter_code
_entity_poly.pdbx_strand_id
1 'polypeptide(L)' 'MSQDLITKTLKTYFIKKGKSLKVIQRYLSVKYRMHIEEKILRKRLQDLRVN' A
#
# COMPACT_ATOMS: atom_id res chain seq x y z
N MET A 1 3.44 -15.36 10.56
CA MET A 1 4.03 -14.63 9.40
C MET A 1 3.57 -13.18 9.43
N SER A 2 4.44 -12.24 9.80
CA SER A 2 4.08 -10.82 9.90
C SER A 2 3.93 -10.24 8.50
N GLN A 3 2.70 -9.96 8.06
CA GLN A 3 2.49 -9.16 6.84
C GLN A 3 3.06 -7.77 7.09
N ASP A 4 4.00 -7.35 6.23
CA ASP A 4 4.57 -6.02 6.22
C ASP A 4 3.45 -4.94 6.17
N LEU A 5 3.73 -3.80 6.78
CA LEU A 5 2.74 -2.72 6.95
C LEU A 5 2.19 -2.22 5.61
N ILE A 6 3.02 -2.10 4.58
CA ILE A 6 2.61 -1.63 3.26
C ILE A 6 1.63 -2.63 2.64
N THR A 7 1.92 -3.92 2.75
CA THR A 7 1.03 -5.01 2.30
C THR A 7 -0.30 -4.97 3.04
N LYS A 8 -0.31 -4.83 4.37
CA LYS A 8 -1.56 -4.68 5.15
C LYS A 8 -2.35 -3.45 4.71
N THR A 9 -1.66 -2.34 4.45
CA THR A 9 -2.26 -1.09 4.01
C THR A 9 -2.87 -1.22 2.61
N LEU A 10 -2.16 -1.82 1.66
CA LEU A 10 -2.66 -2.08 0.31
C LEU A 10 -3.88 -3.01 0.34
N LYS A 11 -3.82 -4.13 1.08
CA LYS A 11 -4.97 -5.03 1.23
C LYS A 11 -6.19 -4.32 1.82
N THR A 12 -5.99 -3.51 2.86
CA THR A 12 -7.09 -2.86 3.57
C THR A 12 -7.69 -1.70 2.80
N TYR A 13 -6.85 -0.81 2.25
CA TYR A 13 -7.33 0.44 1.68
C TYR A 13 -7.49 0.37 0.16
N PHE A 14 -6.59 -0.30 -0.55
CA PHE A 14 -6.71 -0.45 -2.00
C PHE A 14 -7.73 -1.53 -2.35
N ILE A 15 -7.50 -2.77 -1.90
CA ILE A 15 -8.30 -3.94 -2.32
C ILE A 15 -9.69 -3.89 -1.67
N LYS A 16 -9.77 -3.81 -0.34
CA LYS A 16 -11.06 -3.88 0.38
C LYS A 16 -11.89 -2.60 0.28
N LYS A 17 -11.26 -1.42 0.17
CA LYS A 17 -11.95 -0.11 0.23
C LYS A 17 -11.89 0.69 -1.07
N GLY A 18 -11.25 0.19 -2.12
CA GLY A 18 -11.17 0.86 -3.43
C GLY A 18 -10.44 2.20 -3.44
N LYS A 19 -9.58 2.49 -2.45
CA LYS A 19 -8.83 3.76 -2.39
C LYS A 19 -7.71 3.79 -3.43
N SER A 20 -7.41 4.97 -3.96
CA SER A 20 -6.30 5.15 -4.90
C SER A 20 -4.93 5.05 -4.22
N LEU A 21 -3.90 4.74 -5.01
CA LEU A 21 -2.52 4.67 -4.50
C LEU A 21 -2.03 6.00 -3.93
N LYS A 22 -2.45 7.14 -4.49
CA LYS A 22 -2.12 8.47 -3.95
C LYS A 22 -2.63 8.67 -2.52
N VAL A 23 -3.85 8.21 -2.21
CA VAL A 23 -4.42 8.27 -0.86
C VAL A 23 -3.60 7.40 0.10
N ILE A 24 -3.23 6.20 -0.34
CA ILE A 24 -2.42 5.26 0.45
C ILE A 24 -1.02 5.82 0.71
N GLN A 25 -0.39 6.40 -0.30
CA GLN A 25 0.91 7.05 -0.20
C GLN A 25 0.88 8.20 0.82
N ARG A 26 -0.14 9.07 0.74
CA ARG A 26 -0.35 10.13 1.73
C ARG A 26 -0.57 9.57 3.13
N TYR A 27 -1.37 8.51 3.28
CA TYR A 27 -1.61 7.87 4.57
C TYR A 27 -0.32 7.31 5.18
N LEU A 28 0.51 6.61 4.39
CA LEU A 28 1.80 6.07 4.83
C LEU A 28 2.76 7.18 5.24
N SER A 29 2.80 8.28 4.48
CA SER A 29 3.63 9.45 4.80
C SER A 29 3.17 10.15 6.08
N VAL A 30 1.88 10.43 6.24
CA VAL A 30 1.38 11.18 7.40
C VAL A 30 1.40 10.34 8.68
N LYS A 31 0.88 9.11 8.62
CA LYS A 31 0.68 8.29 9.83
C LYS A 31 1.95 7.57 10.26
N TYR A 32 2.78 7.16 9.32
CA TYR A 32 3.95 6.32 9.61
C TYR A 32 5.27 6.97 9.17
N ARG A 33 5.26 8.24 8.72
CA ARG A 33 6.44 8.96 8.23
C ARG A 33 7.19 8.23 7.11
N MET A 34 6.47 7.40 6.35
CA MET A 34 7.03 6.63 5.24
C MET A 34 6.81 7.34 3.92
N HIS A 35 7.88 7.91 3.37
CA HIS A 35 7.90 8.46 2.02
C HIS A 35 8.20 7.35 1.04
N ILE A 36 7.17 6.86 0.36
CA ILE A 36 7.27 5.77 -0.61
C ILE A 36 6.89 6.32 -1.98
N GLU A 37 7.66 5.99 -3.00
CA GLU A 37 7.30 6.32 -4.38
C GLU A 37 6.11 5.49 -4.86
N GLU A 38 5.21 6.10 -5.63
CA GLU A 38 4.01 5.41 -6.15
C GLU A 38 4.37 4.15 -6.96
N LYS A 39 5.50 4.16 -7.68
CA LYS A 39 6.01 3.01 -8.46
C LYS A 39 6.26 1.77 -7.58
N ILE A 40 6.69 1.96 -6.33
CA ILE A 40 6.95 0.88 -5.37
C ILE A 40 5.63 0.28 -4.90
N LEU A 41 4.63 1.12 -4.62
CA LEU A 41 3.29 0.66 -4.25
C LEU A 41 2.63 -0.11 -5.38
N ARG A 42 2.81 0.33 -6.65
CA ARG A 42 2.34 -0.38 -7.84
C ARG A 42 2.98 -1.76 -7.97
N LYS A 43 4.31 -1.86 -7.84
CA LYS A 43 5.02 -3.14 -7.89
C LYS A 43 4.50 -4.11 -6.82
N ARG A 44 4.40 -3.64 -5.56
CA ARG A 44 3.86 -4.46 -4.47
C ARG A 44 2.42 -4.91 -4.71
N LEU A 45 1.60 -4.07 -5.33
CA LEU A 45 0.23 -4.45 -5.68
C LEU A 45 0.19 -5.53 -6.76
N GLN A 46 1.12 -5.52 -7.73
CA GLN A 46 1.26 -6.58 -8.72
C GLN A 46 1.66 -7.89 -8.03
N ASP A 47 2.66 -7.87 -7.15
CA ASP A 47 3.10 -9.05 -6.39
C ASP A 47 1.96 -9.66 -5.53
N LEU A 48 1.02 -8.82 -5.08
CA LEU A 48 -0.17 -9.24 -4.33
C LEU A 48 -1.30 -9.85 -5.17
N ARG A 49 -1.27 -9.66 -6.49
CA ARG A 49 -2.25 -10.27 -7.42
C ARG A 49 -1.76 -11.59 -8.00
N VAL A 50 -0.43 -11.78 -8.02
CA VAL A 50 0.21 -12.99 -8.55
C VAL A 50 0.28 -14.10 -7.49
N ASN A 51 0.10 -13.76 -6.20
CA ASN A 51 -0.07 -14.71 -5.08
C ASN A 51 -1.53 -14.77 -4.62
#